data_AF-A0AAN7V3J9-F1
#
_entry.id   AF-A0AAN7V3J9-F1
#
_cell.length_a   1.000
_cell.length_b   1.000
_cell.length_c   1.000
_cell.angle_alpha   90.00
_cell.angle_beta   90.00
_cell.angle_gamma   90.00
#
_symmetry.space_group_name_H-M   'P 1'
#
loop_
_entity.id
_entity.type
_entity.pdbx_description
1 polymer ?
#
loop_
_entity_poly.entity_id
_entity_poly.type
_entity_poly.pdbx_seq_one_letter_code
_entity_poly.pdbx_strand_id
1 'polypeptide(L)'
;MAICVGLQALFEGSTEDPNVPGLGLIKGKLDRFDDTNKAVPHIGWNSANSSSKSLYGLRPESKYYYVHSYKYPYVNGELESQGWTVATGSYGEETFVGAVAKGNILATQFHPEKSGVAGLKLIKSFLTGEGEKTLGQEVTGPAPTGGLTRRVIACLDVRTNDQGDLVVTKGDQYDVREKGEDRNVRNLGKPVEMAKKYYEQGADEVTFLNITSFRDCPLADLPMLEILRRTSETVFVPLTIGGGIRDTVDTDGTKVSALEIATMYFKSGADKVSIGSDAVLAAEEYYSGGHKLWGNTAIEQISKAYGNQAVVVSVDPKRVYVPKLDATRHNTIRTRFLGPKGEEYCWYACTIKGGRETRDMDVVELAQAVEAMGAGELLLNCIDCDGTNSGFDLELISQVKAAVRIPVIASSGAGNPAHFEEVFRETTTDAALGAGMFHRGEYTVQQSKTISPRQD
;
A
#
# COMPACT_ATOMS: atom_id res chain seq x y z
N MET A 1 -18.62 18.67 -1.22
CA MET A 1 -17.55 17.85 -1.82
C MET A 1 -17.67 16.44 -1.30
N ALA A 2 -17.57 15.44 -2.17
CA ALA A 2 -17.63 14.03 -1.82
C ALA A 2 -16.32 13.33 -2.24
N ILE A 3 -15.79 12.43 -1.41
CA ILE A 3 -14.48 11.81 -1.62
C ILE A 3 -14.61 10.29 -1.54
N CYS A 4 -14.02 9.57 -2.49
CA CYS A 4 -14.02 8.12 -2.59
C CYS A 4 -15.44 7.55 -2.49
N VAL A 5 -15.79 6.84 -1.42
CA VAL A 5 -17.16 6.32 -1.16
C VAL A 5 -18.20 7.44 -1.23
N GLY A 6 -17.85 8.68 -0.90
CA GLY A 6 -18.72 9.84 -1.10
C GLY A 6 -19.08 10.08 -2.57
N LEU A 7 -18.14 9.91 -3.52
CA LEU A 7 -18.44 9.92 -4.95
C LEU A 7 -19.35 8.75 -5.30
N GLN A 8 -19.02 7.55 -4.81
CA GLN A 8 -19.76 6.33 -5.13
C GLN A 8 -21.22 6.41 -4.63
N ALA A 9 -21.44 7.01 -3.47
CA ALA A 9 -22.75 7.26 -2.90
C ALA A 9 -23.63 8.19 -3.74
N LEU A 10 -23.09 8.96 -4.69
CA LEU A 10 -23.90 9.77 -5.62
C LEU A 10 -24.61 8.91 -6.68
N PHE A 11 -24.10 7.71 -6.96
CA PHE A 11 -24.66 6.78 -7.94
C PHE A 11 -25.86 6.00 -7.36
N GLU A 12 -26.45 5.08 -8.13
CA GLU A 12 -27.59 4.26 -7.68
C GLU A 12 -27.18 3.12 -6.75
N GLY A 13 -25.91 2.71 -6.77
CA GLY A 13 -25.36 1.66 -5.91
C GLY A 13 -24.04 1.09 -6.45
N SER A 14 -23.52 0.05 -5.81
CA SER A 14 -22.28 -0.64 -6.18
C SER A 14 -22.50 -2.16 -6.21
N THR A 15 -21.78 -2.89 -7.08
CA THR A 15 -21.76 -4.36 -7.03
C THR A 15 -21.04 -4.91 -5.80
N GLU A 16 -20.28 -4.07 -5.09
CA GLU A 16 -19.63 -4.44 -3.80
C GLU A 16 -20.65 -4.78 -2.72
N ASP A 17 -21.72 -3.98 -2.61
CA ASP A 17 -22.88 -4.26 -1.76
C ASP A 17 -24.17 -3.99 -2.54
N PRO A 18 -24.67 -5.00 -3.29
CA PRO A 18 -25.82 -4.82 -4.19
C PRO A 18 -27.13 -4.43 -3.48
N ASN A 19 -27.19 -4.61 -2.16
CA ASN A 19 -28.39 -4.37 -1.36
C ASN A 19 -28.43 -2.95 -0.76
N VAL A 20 -27.32 -2.21 -0.81
CA VAL A 20 -27.24 -0.86 -0.27
C VAL A 20 -27.44 0.16 -1.41
N PRO A 21 -28.55 0.92 -1.42
CA PRO A 21 -28.78 1.93 -2.44
C PRO A 21 -27.90 3.17 -2.20
N GLY A 22 -27.48 3.81 -3.29
CA GLY A 22 -26.90 5.15 -3.25
C GLY A 22 -27.96 6.25 -3.29
N LEU A 23 -27.52 7.50 -3.37
CA LEU A 23 -28.39 8.68 -3.45
C LEU A 23 -29.13 8.79 -4.79
N GLY A 24 -28.64 8.12 -5.84
CA GLY A 24 -29.27 8.11 -7.18
C GLY A 24 -29.25 9.48 -7.88
N LEU A 25 -28.31 10.35 -7.53
CA LEU A 25 -28.10 11.64 -8.21
C LEU A 25 -27.45 11.47 -9.58
N ILE A 26 -26.66 10.40 -9.73
CA ILE A 26 -26.08 9.95 -10.99
C ILE A 26 -26.68 8.58 -11.30
N LYS A 27 -27.24 8.43 -12.50
CA LYS A 27 -27.78 7.14 -12.94
C LYS A 27 -26.64 6.18 -13.25
N GLY A 28 -26.80 4.91 -12.89
CA GLY A 28 -25.80 3.87 -13.07
C GLY A 28 -25.24 3.34 -11.76
N LYS A 29 -24.54 2.21 -11.85
CA LYS A 29 -23.96 1.49 -10.72
C LYS A 29 -22.45 1.32 -10.91
N LEU A 30 -21.73 1.28 -9.80
CA LEU A 30 -20.30 0.97 -9.81
C LEU A 30 -20.09 -0.53 -9.95
N ASP A 31 -19.00 -0.89 -10.63
CA ASP A 31 -18.57 -2.28 -10.80
C ASP A 31 -17.09 -2.46 -10.47
N ARG A 32 -16.70 -3.70 -10.19
CA ARG A 32 -15.30 -4.05 -9.90
C ARG A 32 -14.44 -3.90 -11.15
N PHE A 33 -13.20 -3.48 -11.00
CA PHE A 33 -12.21 -3.61 -12.07
C PHE A 33 -12.00 -5.08 -12.46
N ASP A 34 -11.72 -5.31 -13.75
CA ASP A 34 -11.27 -6.61 -14.25
C ASP A 34 -9.82 -6.87 -13.82
N ASP A 35 -9.55 -7.99 -13.16
CA ASP A 35 -8.23 -8.37 -12.67
C ASP A 35 -7.49 -9.39 -13.57
N THR A 36 -8.02 -9.67 -14.76
CA THR A 36 -7.42 -10.62 -15.70
C THR A 36 -5.99 -10.22 -16.09
N ASN A 37 -5.76 -8.93 -16.34
CA ASN A 37 -4.49 -8.39 -16.87
C ASN A 37 -3.85 -7.30 -15.99
N LYS A 38 -4.40 -7.03 -14.81
CA LYS A 38 -3.90 -6.01 -13.88
C LYS A 38 -4.24 -6.36 -12.44
N ALA A 39 -3.51 -5.76 -11.51
CA ALA A 39 -3.80 -5.95 -10.11
C ALA A 39 -5.12 -5.28 -9.70
N VAL A 40 -5.87 -5.83 -8.74
CA VAL A 40 -7.04 -5.16 -8.14
C VAL A 40 -6.99 -5.43 -6.63
N PRO A 41 -7.07 -4.42 -5.75
CA PRO A 41 -7.44 -3.01 -5.98
C PRO A 41 -6.45 -2.17 -6.80
N HIS A 42 -6.96 -1.12 -7.43
CA HIS A 42 -6.16 -0.03 -7.98
C HIS A 42 -5.58 0.79 -6.83
N ILE A 43 -4.29 0.58 -6.52
CA ILE A 43 -3.54 1.30 -5.46
C ILE A 43 -2.39 2.07 -6.09
N GLY A 44 -2.52 3.40 -6.12
CA GLY A 44 -1.41 4.28 -6.50
C GLY A 44 -1.85 5.58 -7.14
N TRP A 45 -0.92 6.20 -7.85
CA TRP A 45 -1.05 7.57 -8.33
C TRP A 45 -1.40 7.59 -9.82
N ASN A 46 -2.58 8.08 -10.15
CA ASN A 46 -3.10 8.10 -11.52
C ASN A 46 -3.55 9.51 -11.90
N SER A 47 -3.79 9.74 -13.19
CA SER A 47 -4.27 11.03 -13.68
C SER A 47 -5.77 11.23 -13.42
N ALA A 48 -6.20 12.48 -13.46
CA ALA A 48 -7.61 12.85 -13.54
C ALA A 48 -7.78 13.82 -14.71
N ASN A 49 -8.03 13.27 -15.90
CA ASN A 49 -8.08 14.01 -17.15
C ASN A 49 -9.48 14.55 -17.44
N SER A 50 -9.64 15.86 -17.45
CA SER A 50 -10.91 16.55 -17.71
C SER A 50 -11.12 16.97 -19.17
N SER A 51 -10.36 16.40 -20.12
CA SER A 51 -10.49 16.65 -21.57
C SER A 51 -10.48 18.15 -21.91
N SER A 52 -9.47 18.86 -21.41
CA SER A 52 -9.27 20.31 -21.56
C SER A 52 -10.33 21.20 -20.89
N LYS A 53 -11.25 20.66 -20.08
CA LYS A 53 -12.17 21.47 -19.27
C LYS A 53 -11.62 21.72 -17.87
N SER A 54 -11.85 22.90 -17.32
CA SER A 54 -11.55 23.18 -15.92
C SER A 54 -12.47 22.37 -15.00
N LEU A 55 -11.89 21.73 -14.00
CA LEU A 55 -12.60 21.01 -12.94
C LEU A 55 -11.85 21.23 -11.62
N TYR A 56 -12.28 22.23 -10.85
CA TYR A 56 -11.79 22.50 -9.48
C TYR A 56 -10.26 22.44 -9.29
N GLY A 57 -9.51 23.06 -10.21
CA GLY A 57 -8.05 23.16 -10.11
C GLY A 57 -7.30 21.86 -10.43
N LEU A 58 -7.99 20.83 -10.96
CA LEU A 58 -7.33 19.67 -11.57
C LEU A 58 -6.35 20.11 -12.65
N ARG A 59 -5.23 19.40 -12.74
CA ARG A 59 -4.19 19.68 -13.72
C ARG A 59 -3.79 18.42 -14.50
N PRO A 60 -3.64 18.48 -15.83
CA PRO A 60 -3.31 17.31 -16.66
C PRO A 60 -1.99 16.64 -16.29
N GLU A 61 -1.02 17.40 -15.77
CA GLU A 61 0.30 16.90 -15.37
C GLU A 61 0.35 16.35 -13.94
N SER A 62 -0.69 16.61 -13.13
CA SER A 62 -0.74 16.17 -11.74
C SER A 62 -1.26 14.74 -11.62
N LYS A 63 -0.77 14.04 -10.60
CA LYS A 63 -1.24 12.71 -10.23
C LYS A 63 -1.98 12.78 -8.90
N TYR A 64 -2.96 11.91 -8.74
CA TYR A 64 -3.83 11.82 -7.59
C TYR A 64 -3.86 10.38 -7.09
N TYR A 65 -3.98 10.21 -5.78
CA TYR A 65 -3.93 8.89 -5.14
C TYR A 65 -5.30 8.21 -5.16
N TYR A 66 -5.36 7.07 -5.85
CA TYR A 66 -6.52 6.19 -5.94
C TYR A 66 -6.24 4.90 -5.14
N VAL A 67 -7.27 4.40 -4.46
CA VAL A 67 -7.18 3.21 -3.60
C VAL A 67 -8.55 2.52 -3.55
N HIS A 68 -8.91 1.77 -4.60
CA HIS A 68 -10.25 1.20 -4.75
C HIS A 68 -10.30 -0.03 -5.67
N SER A 69 -11.23 -0.94 -5.40
CA SER A 69 -11.55 -2.09 -6.27
C SER A 69 -12.71 -1.81 -7.23
N TYR A 70 -13.64 -0.93 -6.83
CA TYR A 70 -14.88 -0.64 -7.54
C TYR A 70 -14.86 0.77 -8.11
N LYS A 71 -15.40 0.94 -9.31
CA LYS A 71 -15.39 2.19 -10.08
C LYS A 71 -16.66 2.35 -10.90
N TYR A 72 -16.93 3.58 -11.32
CA TYR A 72 -17.88 3.79 -12.41
C TYR A 72 -17.15 3.71 -13.76
N PRO A 73 -17.51 2.78 -14.67
CA PRO A 73 -16.97 2.75 -16.03
C PRO A 73 -17.33 4.06 -16.75
N TYR A 74 -16.35 4.71 -17.36
CA TYR A 74 -16.65 5.92 -18.13
C TYR A 74 -17.06 5.56 -19.55
N VAL A 75 -18.23 6.06 -19.96
CA VAL A 75 -18.71 6.03 -21.34
C VAL A 75 -18.88 7.47 -21.82
N ASN A 76 -18.20 7.81 -22.91
CA ASN A 76 -18.19 9.18 -23.44
C ASN A 76 -19.60 9.67 -23.77
N GLY A 77 -20.00 10.78 -23.14
CA GLY A 77 -21.29 11.44 -23.35
C GLY A 77 -22.39 11.03 -22.38
N GLU A 78 -22.23 9.94 -21.63
CA GLU A 78 -23.28 9.43 -20.74
C GLU A 78 -23.53 10.38 -19.55
N LEU A 79 -22.47 10.74 -18.82
CA LEU A 79 -22.56 11.67 -17.68
C LEU A 79 -22.69 13.12 -18.15
N GLU A 80 -22.08 13.46 -19.27
CA GLU A 80 -22.19 14.78 -19.88
C GLU A 80 -23.63 15.07 -20.34
N SER A 81 -24.36 14.07 -20.85
CA SER A 81 -25.79 14.20 -21.17
C SER A 81 -26.67 14.48 -19.94
N GLN A 82 -26.19 14.07 -18.77
CA GLN A 82 -26.81 14.38 -17.48
C GLN A 82 -26.34 15.74 -16.90
N GLY A 83 -25.45 16.46 -17.60
CA GLY A 83 -24.95 17.78 -17.24
C GLY A 83 -23.74 17.77 -16.30
N TRP A 84 -23.01 16.65 -16.20
CA TRP A 84 -21.78 16.56 -15.42
C TRP A 84 -20.55 16.92 -16.24
N THR A 85 -19.63 17.66 -15.64
CA THR A 85 -18.24 17.74 -16.10
C THR A 85 -17.48 16.59 -15.46
N VAL A 86 -16.78 15.80 -16.28
CA VAL A 86 -16.10 14.57 -15.83
C VAL A 86 -14.59 14.73 -15.99
N ALA A 87 -13.84 14.22 -15.02
CA ALA A 87 -12.43 13.88 -15.21
C ALA A 87 -12.26 12.37 -15.11
N THR A 88 -11.50 11.79 -16.03
CA THR A 88 -11.32 10.34 -16.16
C THR A 88 -9.92 9.90 -15.76
N GLY A 89 -9.82 8.70 -15.21
CA GLY A 89 -8.58 7.95 -15.10
C GLY A 89 -8.60 6.75 -16.04
N SER A 90 -7.43 6.17 -16.32
CA SER A 90 -7.29 4.91 -17.06
C SER A 90 -6.49 3.93 -16.20
N TYR A 91 -6.98 2.70 -16.06
CA TYR A 91 -6.30 1.64 -15.33
C TYR A 91 -6.34 0.33 -16.13
N GLY A 92 -5.18 -0.06 -16.66
CA GLY A 92 -5.12 -1.01 -17.77
C GLY A 92 -5.91 -0.47 -18.97
N GLU A 93 -6.74 -1.31 -19.57
CA GLU A 93 -7.60 -0.95 -20.70
C GLU A 93 -8.90 -0.27 -20.28
N GLU A 94 -9.18 -0.17 -18.98
CA GLU A 94 -10.43 0.39 -18.48
C GLU A 94 -10.32 1.89 -18.21
N THR A 95 -11.21 2.67 -18.82
CA THR A 95 -11.40 4.09 -18.47
C THR A 95 -12.51 4.22 -17.45
N PHE A 96 -12.27 5.03 -16.42
CA PHE A 96 -13.19 5.18 -15.29
C PHE A 96 -13.32 6.64 -14.87
N VAL A 97 -14.38 6.92 -14.11
CA VAL A 97 -14.63 8.25 -13.55
C VAL A 97 -13.67 8.51 -12.38
N GLY A 98 -12.77 9.47 -12.57
CA GLY A 98 -11.84 9.94 -11.54
C GLY A 98 -12.41 11.09 -10.70
N ALA A 99 -13.19 11.98 -11.32
CA ALA A 99 -13.96 13.02 -10.63
C ALA A 99 -15.17 13.46 -11.47
N VAL A 100 -16.19 13.99 -10.79
CA VAL A 100 -17.36 14.63 -11.42
C VAL A 100 -17.69 15.94 -10.73
N ALA A 101 -18.20 16.90 -11.50
CA ALA A 101 -18.68 18.15 -10.97
C ALA A 101 -19.91 18.67 -11.72
N LYS A 102 -20.85 19.25 -10.98
CA LYS A 102 -22.07 19.88 -11.51
C LYS A 102 -22.59 20.92 -10.51
N GLY A 103 -22.57 22.20 -10.90
CA GLY A 103 -22.92 23.30 -10.00
C GLY A 103 -22.04 23.28 -8.75
N ASN A 104 -22.66 23.22 -7.57
CA ASN A 104 -21.99 23.18 -6.27
C ASN A 104 -21.51 21.78 -5.84
N ILE A 105 -21.76 20.74 -6.65
CA ILE A 105 -21.31 19.37 -6.37
C ILE A 105 -19.94 19.15 -7.01
N LEU A 106 -18.98 18.73 -6.19
CA LEU A 106 -17.69 18.16 -6.60
C LEU A 106 -17.55 16.81 -5.93
N ALA A 107 -17.19 15.79 -6.69
CA ALA A 107 -16.88 14.47 -6.16
C ALA A 107 -15.62 13.89 -6.81
N THR A 108 -14.78 13.23 -6.03
CA THR A 108 -13.53 12.60 -6.51
C THR A 108 -13.48 11.13 -6.09
N GLN A 109 -13.05 10.24 -7.00
CA GLN A 109 -12.79 8.84 -6.68
C GLN A 109 -11.44 8.69 -5.98
N PHE A 110 -10.46 9.54 -6.34
CA PHE A 110 -9.20 9.67 -5.61
C PHE A 110 -9.41 10.43 -4.29
N HIS A 111 -8.42 10.31 -3.40
CA HIS A 111 -8.34 11.00 -2.11
C HIS A 111 -7.47 12.26 -2.23
N PRO A 112 -8.03 13.47 -2.37
CA PRO A 112 -7.24 14.69 -2.49
C PRO A 112 -6.40 14.97 -1.23
N GLU A 113 -6.87 14.59 -0.06
CA GLU A 113 -6.15 14.66 1.21
C GLU A 113 -4.93 13.71 1.27
N LYS A 114 -4.87 12.70 0.39
CA LYS A 114 -3.74 11.78 0.21
C LYS A 114 -2.98 11.99 -1.11
N SER A 115 -3.28 13.07 -1.83
CA SER A 115 -2.68 13.40 -3.13
C SER A 115 -1.66 14.54 -3.04
N GLY A 116 -1.06 14.74 -1.86
CA GLY A 116 -0.09 15.79 -1.60
C GLY A 116 -0.59 17.19 -1.98
N VAL A 117 0.33 18.03 -2.47
CA VAL A 117 0.04 19.41 -2.88
C VAL A 117 -1.01 19.48 -4.02
N ALA A 118 -1.06 18.48 -4.91
CA ALA A 118 -2.02 18.46 -6.02
C ALA A 118 -3.46 18.33 -5.50
N GLY A 119 -3.70 17.45 -4.52
CA GLY A 119 -5.03 17.32 -3.92
C GLY A 119 -5.39 18.47 -2.99
N LEU A 120 -4.44 19.03 -2.23
CA LEU A 120 -4.68 20.23 -1.42
C LEU A 120 -5.12 21.44 -2.26
N LYS A 121 -4.58 21.59 -3.48
CA LYS A 121 -5.03 22.63 -4.42
C LYS A 121 -6.50 22.45 -4.82
N LEU A 122 -6.93 21.20 -5.05
CA LEU A 122 -8.32 20.91 -5.36
C LEU A 122 -9.24 21.19 -4.18
N ILE A 123 -8.88 20.78 -2.97
CA ILE A 123 -9.62 21.10 -1.75
C ILE A 123 -9.73 22.62 -1.57
N LYS A 124 -8.61 23.34 -1.73
CA LYS A 124 -8.60 24.80 -1.66
C LYS A 124 -9.53 25.43 -2.70
N SER A 125 -9.48 24.97 -3.94
CA SER A 125 -10.33 25.46 -5.04
C SER A 125 -11.83 25.24 -4.77
N PHE A 126 -12.18 24.13 -4.10
CA PHE A 126 -13.53 23.88 -3.63
C PHE A 126 -13.93 24.85 -2.50
N LEU A 127 -13.11 24.97 -1.46
CA LEU A 127 -13.40 25.80 -0.28
C LEU A 127 -13.49 27.30 -0.59
N THR A 128 -12.72 27.79 -1.56
CA THR A 128 -12.74 29.22 -1.97
C THR A 128 -13.86 29.54 -2.97
N GLY A 129 -14.53 28.53 -3.53
CA GLY A 129 -15.50 28.68 -4.61
C GLY A 129 -14.89 29.10 -5.96
N GLU A 130 -13.56 29.14 -6.08
CA GLU A 130 -12.88 29.46 -7.34
C GLU A 130 -13.12 28.37 -8.40
N GLY A 131 -13.21 27.11 -7.98
CA GLY A 131 -13.42 25.98 -8.88
C GLY A 131 -14.78 25.99 -9.55
N GLU A 132 -15.83 26.41 -8.84
CA GLU A 132 -17.19 26.54 -9.40
C GLU A 132 -17.26 27.61 -10.49
N LYS A 133 -16.59 28.76 -10.27
CA LYS A 133 -16.60 29.90 -11.20
C LYS A 133 -15.97 29.57 -12.56
N THR A 134 -15.01 28.65 -12.58
CA THR A 134 -14.29 28.26 -13.79
C THR A 134 -14.75 26.91 -14.35
N LEU A 135 -15.68 26.22 -13.68
CA LEU A 135 -16.10 24.87 -14.03
C LEU A 135 -16.54 24.78 -15.50
N GLY A 136 -15.96 23.84 -16.24
CA GLY A 136 -16.32 23.57 -17.64
C GLY A 136 -15.73 24.55 -18.66
N GLN A 137 -15.00 25.58 -18.24
CA GLN A 137 -14.26 26.47 -19.15
C GLN A 137 -13.11 25.71 -19.82
N GLU A 138 -12.80 26.04 -21.06
CA GLU A 138 -11.64 25.50 -21.78
C GLU A 138 -10.34 25.94 -21.13
N VAL A 139 -9.42 25.00 -20.93
CA VAL A 139 -8.10 25.20 -20.33
C VAL A 139 -7.04 24.83 -21.36
N THR A 140 -6.15 25.78 -21.63
CA THR A 140 -4.95 25.52 -22.43
C THR A 140 -3.88 24.91 -21.53
N GLY A 141 -3.40 23.72 -21.89
CA GLY A 141 -2.36 23.03 -21.11
C GLY A 141 -1.66 21.94 -21.91
N PRO A 142 -0.55 21.42 -21.38
CA PRO A 142 0.11 20.25 -21.95
C PRO A 142 -0.84 19.06 -21.99
N ALA A 143 -0.62 18.15 -22.94
CA ALA A 143 -1.35 16.90 -22.99
C ALA A 143 -1.19 16.12 -21.67
N PRO A 144 -2.22 15.42 -21.20
CA PRO A 144 -2.13 14.59 -20.00
C PRO A 144 -1.01 13.56 -20.15
N THR A 145 -0.19 13.39 -19.12
CA THR A 145 0.68 12.22 -19.02
C THR A 145 -0.17 11.07 -18.50
N GLY A 146 -0.38 10.04 -19.31
CA GLY A 146 -1.22 8.89 -18.96
C GLY A 146 -0.66 8.05 -17.81
N GLY A 147 -1.47 7.11 -17.33
CA GLY A 147 -1.02 5.95 -16.57
C GLY A 147 -0.75 6.12 -15.07
N LEU A 148 -0.68 4.97 -14.40
CA LEU A 148 -0.23 4.80 -13.01
C LEU A 148 1.27 5.08 -12.90
N THR A 149 1.70 5.82 -11.87
CA THR A 149 3.14 6.01 -11.61
C THR A 149 3.80 4.77 -11.02
N ARG A 150 5.13 4.69 -11.12
CA ARG A 150 5.94 3.77 -10.33
C ARG A 150 5.93 4.23 -8.87
N ARG A 151 5.22 3.53 -7.99
CA ARG A 151 5.05 3.92 -6.59
C ARG A 151 6.30 3.59 -5.77
N VAL A 152 6.90 4.61 -5.17
CA VAL A 152 8.08 4.48 -4.28
C VAL A 152 7.69 4.75 -2.84
N ILE A 153 7.82 3.72 -2.01
CA ILE A 153 7.42 3.73 -0.60
C ILE A 153 8.65 3.96 0.28
N ALA A 154 8.54 4.88 1.24
CA ALA A 154 9.56 5.08 2.25
C ALA A 154 9.12 4.39 3.56
N CYS A 155 9.97 3.54 4.11
CA CYS A 155 9.67 2.79 5.33
C CYS A 155 10.52 3.28 6.50
N LEU A 156 9.98 3.19 7.72
CA LEU A 156 10.73 3.42 8.96
C LEU A 156 10.37 2.41 10.06
N ASP A 157 11.40 1.91 10.73
CA ASP A 157 11.28 1.14 11.97
C ASP A 157 11.03 2.10 13.14
N VAL A 158 9.98 1.86 13.92
CA VAL A 158 9.74 2.57 15.18
C VAL A 158 9.98 1.64 16.34
N ARG A 159 10.90 2.03 17.23
CA ARG A 159 11.29 1.28 18.43
C ARG A 159 11.28 2.17 19.66
N THR A 160 11.25 1.53 20.83
CA THR A 160 11.48 2.18 22.11
C THR A 160 12.96 2.10 22.45
N ASN A 161 13.60 3.22 22.78
CA ASN A 161 14.98 3.24 23.28
C ASN A 161 15.03 2.86 24.78
N ASP A 162 16.24 2.83 25.35
CA ASP A 162 16.45 2.46 26.75
C ASP A 162 15.82 3.47 27.76
N GLN A 163 15.44 4.68 27.30
CA GLN A 163 14.77 5.72 28.10
C GLN A 163 13.25 5.68 27.97
N GLY A 164 12.69 4.80 27.13
CA GLY A 164 11.25 4.74 26.86
C GLY A 164 10.77 5.61 25.70
N ASP A 165 11.66 6.37 25.05
CA ASP A 165 11.31 7.23 23.92
C ASP A 165 11.17 6.44 22.62
N LEU A 166 10.28 6.90 21.74
CA LEU A 166 10.17 6.35 20.39
C LEU A 166 11.20 6.95 19.46
N VAL A 167 12.00 6.07 18.87
CA VAL A 167 13.10 6.41 17.98
C VAL A 167 13.00 5.64 16.68
N VAL A 168 13.53 6.24 15.61
CA VAL A 168 13.76 5.54 14.35
C VAL A 168 15.10 4.83 14.42
N THR A 169 15.13 3.54 14.10
CA THR A 169 16.37 2.74 14.07
C THR A 169 16.71 2.28 12.67
N LYS A 170 17.93 1.78 12.46
CA LYS A 170 18.31 1.14 11.19
C LYS A 170 17.37 -0.05 10.92
N GLY A 171 16.85 -0.16 9.71
CA GLY A 171 16.03 -1.29 9.25
C GLY A 171 16.82 -2.56 8.94
N ASP A 172 17.97 -2.78 9.59
CA ASP A 172 18.67 -4.07 9.52
C ASP A 172 18.17 -4.90 10.71
N GLN A 173 17.60 -6.07 10.45
CA GLN A 173 16.91 -6.92 11.44
C GLN A 173 17.71 -7.24 12.72
N TYR A 174 19.03 -7.04 12.76
CA TYR A 174 19.89 -7.64 13.80
C TYR A 174 21.00 -6.77 14.43
N ASP A 175 21.36 -5.59 13.89
CA ASP A 175 22.45 -4.74 14.43
C ASP A 175 22.02 -3.28 14.60
N VAL A 176 21.21 -3.03 15.65
CA VAL A 176 20.63 -1.70 15.97
C VAL A 176 21.41 -0.94 17.05
N ARG A 177 22.48 -1.53 17.59
CA ARG A 177 23.29 -0.96 18.68
C ARG A 177 24.58 -0.34 18.13
N GLU A 178 25.06 0.71 18.76
CA GLU A 178 26.34 1.31 18.37
C GLU A 178 27.51 0.33 18.56
N LYS A 179 28.49 0.36 17.65
CA LYS A 179 29.73 -0.44 17.74
C LYS A 179 30.77 0.22 18.67
N GLY A 180 30.32 0.72 19.82
CA GLY A 180 31.13 1.34 20.88
C GLY A 180 30.99 0.62 22.23
N GLU A 181 31.69 1.10 23.26
CA GLU A 181 31.59 0.55 24.63
C GLU A 181 30.16 0.67 25.20
N ASP A 182 29.42 1.69 24.78
CA ASP A 182 28.01 1.88 25.10
C ASP A 182 27.11 1.27 24.01
N ARG A 183 26.49 0.13 24.35
CA ARG A 183 25.58 -0.65 23.48
C ARG A 183 24.18 -0.03 23.32
N ASN A 184 24.11 1.30 23.21
CA ASN A 184 22.86 2.06 23.12
C ASN A 184 22.16 1.85 21.78
N VAL A 185 20.82 1.94 21.77
CA VAL A 185 20.01 1.92 20.54
C VAL A 185 20.31 3.16 19.69
N ARG A 186 20.71 2.96 18.43
CA ARG A 186 21.07 4.06 17.53
C ARG A 186 19.81 4.84 17.10
N ASN A 187 19.73 6.11 17.52
CA ASN A 187 18.62 7.01 17.19
C ASN A 187 18.89 7.75 15.87
N LEU A 188 18.10 7.47 14.83
CA LEU A 188 18.18 8.12 13.52
C LEU A 188 17.20 9.31 13.37
N GLY A 189 16.48 9.66 14.43
CA GLY A 189 15.52 10.76 14.47
C GLY A 189 14.18 10.35 15.07
N LYS A 190 13.29 11.33 15.21
CA LYS A 190 11.91 11.11 15.67
C LYS A 190 11.04 10.62 14.51
N PRO A 191 10.14 9.63 14.73
CA PRO A 191 9.30 9.07 13.67
C PRO A 191 8.52 10.11 12.85
N VAL A 192 7.91 11.10 13.51
CA VAL A 192 7.11 12.15 12.87
C VAL A 192 7.95 13.03 11.95
N GLU A 193 9.11 13.47 12.42
CA GLU A 193 10.03 14.33 11.64
C GLU A 193 10.59 13.58 10.43
N MET A 194 10.91 12.29 10.59
CA MET A 194 11.39 11.44 9.50
C MET A 194 10.30 11.23 8.45
N ALA A 195 9.07 10.93 8.85
CA ALA A 195 7.95 10.77 7.94
C ALA A 195 7.67 12.05 7.15
N LYS A 196 7.73 13.22 7.81
CA LYS A 196 7.62 14.52 7.14
C LYS A 196 8.74 14.74 6.12
N LYS A 197 9.99 14.43 6.49
CA LYS A 197 11.14 14.51 5.58
C LYS A 197 10.95 13.62 4.35
N TYR A 198 10.45 12.39 4.52
CA TYR A 198 10.16 11.49 3.39
C TYR A 198 9.10 12.03 2.46
N TYR A 199 8.02 12.57 3.01
CA TYR A 199 6.99 13.23 2.22
C TYR A 199 7.54 14.43 1.43
N GLU A 200 8.30 15.32 2.07
CA GLU A 200 8.93 16.48 1.41
C GLU A 200 9.95 16.07 0.34
N GLN A 201 10.57 14.88 0.50
CA GLN A 201 11.48 14.27 -0.47
C GLN A 201 10.77 13.48 -1.57
N GLY A 202 9.44 13.49 -1.60
CA GLY A 202 8.64 12.92 -2.66
C GLY A 202 8.23 11.46 -2.45
N ALA A 203 8.18 10.95 -1.22
CA ALA A 203 7.59 9.63 -0.94
C ALA A 203 6.13 9.56 -1.41
N ASP A 204 5.78 8.49 -2.13
CA ASP A 204 4.39 8.24 -2.55
C ASP A 204 3.54 7.68 -1.42
N GLU A 205 4.18 7.10 -0.41
CA GLU A 205 3.58 6.45 0.76
C GLU A 205 4.65 6.34 1.85
N VAL A 206 4.24 6.42 3.11
CA VAL A 206 5.12 6.21 4.27
C VAL A 206 4.64 5.01 5.08
N THR A 207 5.52 4.02 5.28
CA THR A 207 5.24 2.82 6.08
C THR A 207 5.95 2.89 7.43
N PHE A 208 5.22 2.61 8.50
CA PHE A 208 5.72 2.49 9.87
C PHE A 208 5.73 1.02 10.26
N LEU A 209 6.91 0.49 10.59
CA LEU A 209 7.04 -0.83 11.21
C LEU A 209 7.13 -0.65 12.73
N ASN A 210 6.01 -0.92 13.40
CA ASN A 210 5.90 -0.87 14.84
C ASN A 210 6.54 -2.13 15.47
N ILE A 211 7.76 -1.96 15.95
CA ILE A 211 8.54 -3.02 16.62
C ILE A 211 8.62 -2.73 18.13
N THR A 212 7.77 -1.84 18.63
CA THR A 212 7.69 -1.51 20.05
C THR A 212 7.04 -2.66 20.83
N SER A 213 7.43 -2.78 22.10
CA SER A 213 6.83 -3.73 23.04
C SER A 213 6.24 -2.95 24.19
N PHE A 214 4.99 -2.53 24.07
CA PHE A 214 4.24 -1.84 25.13
C PHE A 214 3.30 -2.81 25.86
N ARG A 215 3.86 -3.82 26.53
CA ARG A 215 3.06 -4.89 27.17
C ARG A 215 2.17 -4.39 28.32
N ASP A 216 2.55 -3.30 28.96
CA ASP A 216 1.87 -2.75 30.15
C ASP A 216 1.23 -1.38 29.85
N CYS A 217 0.94 -1.07 28.58
CA CYS A 217 0.30 0.17 28.16
C CYS A 217 -1.12 -0.11 27.66
N PRO A 218 -2.15 0.63 28.13
CA PRO A 218 -3.49 0.53 27.57
C PRO A 218 -3.48 0.74 26.06
N LEU A 219 -4.28 -0.02 25.31
CA LEU A 219 -4.27 0.07 23.84
C LEU A 219 -4.64 1.47 23.33
N ALA A 220 -5.53 2.17 24.03
CA ALA A 220 -5.94 3.53 23.71
C ALA A 220 -4.80 4.56 23.83
N ASP A 221 -3.77 4.25 24.63
CA ASP A 221 -2.63 5.11 24.94
C ASP A 221 -1.36 4.70 24.18
N LEU A 222 -1.46 3.76 23.24
CA LEU A 222 -0.32 3.32 22.44
C LEU A 222 0.35 4.52 21.76
N PRO A 223 1.64 4.78 22.02
CA PRO A 223 2.31 5.96 21.47
C PRO A 223 2.34 6.02 19.94
N MET A 224 2.24 4.86 19.28
CA MET A 224 2.13 4.78 17.82
C MET A 224 0.85 5.44 17.28
N LEU A 225 -0.24 5.45 18.05
CA LEU A 225 -1.46 6.16 17.66
C LEU A 225 -1.19 7.67 17.61
N GLU A 226 -0.50 8.22 18.60
CA GLU A 226 -0.14 9.64 18.62
C GLU A 226 0.87 10.00 17.52
N ILE A 227 1.84 9.12 17.22
CA ILE A 227 2.76 9.32 16.09
C ILE A 227 2.00 9.46 14.77
N LEU A 228 1.00 8.61 14.52
CA LEU A 228 0.20 8.69 13.31
C LEU A 228 -0.65 9.96 13.28
N ARG A 229 -1.23 10.38 14.41
CA ARG A 229 -2.01 11.63 14.50
C ARG A 229 -1.16 12.82 14.13
N ARG A 230 0.01 12.94 14.77
CA ARG A 230 0.99 14.01 14.52
C ARG A 230 1.53 14.00 13.09
N THR A 231 1.81 12.81 12.55
CA THR A 231 2.27 12.66 11.17
C THR A 231 1.20 13.17 10.19
N SER A 232 -0.06 12.82 10.42
CA SER A 232 -1.19 13.19 9.56
C SER A 232 -1.50 14.69 9.56
N GLU A 233 -0.97 15.48 10.50
CA GLU A 233 -1.09 16.95 10.49
C GLU A 233 -0.34 17.59 9.30
N THR A 234 0.69 16.92 8.76
CA THR A 234 1.56 17.51 7.72
C THR A 234 1.90 16.59 6.55
N VAL A 235 1.70 15.27 6.69
CA VAL A 235 2.02 14.28 5.64
C VAL A 235 0.74 13.89 4.91
N PHE A 236 0.57 14.42 3.71
CA PHE A 236 -0.63 14.26 2.87
C PHE A 236 -0.45 13.18 1.79
N VAL A 237 0.15 12.06 2.18
CA VAL A 237 0.28 10.82 1.40
C VAL A 237 -0.19 9.64 2.26
N PRO A 238 -0.45 8.46 1.67
CA PRO A 238 -0.88 7.29 2.43
C PRO A 238 0.11 6.88 3.52
N LEU A 239 -0.42 6.51 4.67
CA LEU A 239 0.31 6.01 5.82
C LEU A 239 -0.06 4.54 6.07
N THR A 240 0.94 3.67 6.06
CA THR A 240 0.77 2.25 6.37
C THR A 240 1.39 1.93 7.73
N ILE A 241 0.69 1.17 8.57
CA ILE A 241 1.20 0.73 9.88
C ILE A 241 1.25 -0.80 9.95
N GLY A 242 2.42 -1.35 10.23
CA GLY A 242 2.62 -2.78 10.48
C GLY A 242 3.04 -3.05 11.91
N GLY A 243 2.58 -4.16 12.49
CA GLY A 243 2.96 -4.61 13.83
C GLY A 243 1.94 -4.27 14.92
N GLY A 244 1.49 -5.30 15.63
CA GLY A 244 0.51 -5.19 16.74
C GLY A 244 -0.96 -5.32 16.33
N ILE A 245 -1.27 -5.56 15.06
CA ILE A 245 -2.63 -5.72 14.55
C ILE A 245 -3.08 -7.19 14.66
N ARG A 246 -3.61 -7.55 15.83
CA ARG A 246 -4.08 -8.91 16.14
C ARG A 246 -5.02 -8.91 17.33
N ASP A 247 -5.79 -9.97 17.49
CA ASP A 247 -6.59 -10.18 18.69
C ASP A 247 -5.68 -10.19 19.93
N THR A 248 -6.07 -9.45 20.96
CA THR A 248 -5.31 -9.32 22.20
C THR A 248 -6.22 -9.10 23.41
N VAL A 249 -5.61 -9.07 24.59
CA VAL A 249 -6.24 -8.65 25.83
C VAL A 249 -5.56 -7.35 26.27
N ASP A 250 -6.35 -6.32 26.54
CA ASP A 250 -5.88 -5.05 27.07
C ASP A 250 -5.47 -5.18 28.55
N THR A 251 -4.79 -4.17 29.08
CA THR A 251 -4.27 -4.10 30.45
C THR A 251 -5.36 -4.21 31.52
N ASP A 252 -6.60 -3.85 31.22
CA ASP A 252 -7.76 -3.99 32.12
C ASP A 252 -8.47 -5.36 32.01
N GLY A 253 -7.98 -6.26 31.15
CA GLY A 253 -8.56 -7.57 30.90
C GLY A 253 -9.60 -7.62 29.77
N THR A 254 -9.91 -6.49 29.13
CA THR A 254 -10.83 -6.42 27.99
C THR A 254 -10.24 -7.14 26.78
N LYS A 255 -11.01 -8.05 26.16
CA LYS A 255 -10.64 -8.65 24.87
C LYS A 255 -10.87 -7.63 23.77
N VAL A 256 -9.86 -7.41 22.94
CA VAL A 256 -9.92 -6.47 21.82
C VAL A 256 -9.52 -7.20 20.55
N SER A 257 -10.39 -7.14 19.55
CA SER A 257 -10.18 -7.78 18.25
C SER A 257 -9.16 -7.02 17.38
N ALA A 258 -8.57 -7.72 16.43
CA ALA A 258 -7.72 -7.12 15.41
C ALA A 258 -8.43 -6.00 14.63
N LEU A 259 -9.75 -6.15 14.39
CA LEU A 259 -10.58 -5.15 13.75
C LEU A 259 -10.68 -3.86 14.59
N GLU A 260 -10.89 -3.98 15.90
CA GLU A 260 -10.94 -2.82 16.80
C GLU A 260 -9.58 -2.12 16.87
N ILE A 261 -8.48 -2.88 16.90
CA ILE A 261 -7.13 -2.31 16.86
C ILE A 261 -6.88 -1.59 15.53
N ALA A 262 -7.19 -2.22 14.39
CA ALA A 262 -7.09 -1.58 13.09
C ALA A 262 -7.94 -0.30 13.03
N THR A 263 -9.15 -0.33 13.58
CA THR A 263 -10.04 0.84 13.69
C THR A 263 -9.39 1.98 14.48
N MET A 264 -8.70 1.68 15.60
CA MET A 264 -7.97 2.69 16.38
C MET A 264 -6.82 3.32 15.56
N TYR A 265 -6.09 2.50 14.80
CA TYR A 265 -5.03 2.96 13.91
C TYR A 265 -5.56 3.83 12.77
N PHE A 266 -6.66 3.41 12.12
CA PHE A 266 -7.30 4.19 11.05
C PHE A 266 -7.80 5.55 11.56
N LYS A 267 -8.49 5.57 12.72
CA LYS A 267 -8.91 6.82 13.37
C LYS A 267 -7.75 7.72 13.79
N SER A 268 -6.56 7.15 13.94
CA SER A 268 -5.36 7.89 14.32
C SER A 268 -4.53 8.34 13.11
N GLY A 269 -4.93 8.00 11.88
CA GLY A 269 -4.33 8.52 10.65
C GLY A 269 -3.69 7.50 9.73
N ALA A 270 -3.63 6.21 10.12
CA ALA A 270 -3.27 5.16 9.17
C ALA A 270 -4.34 5.04 8.08
N ASP A 271 -3.92 4.69 6.87
CA ASP A 271 -4.80 4.36 5.74
C ASP A 271 -4.81 2.86 5.48
N LYS A 272 -3.73 2.17 5.85
CA LYS A 272 -3.55 0.73 5.67
C LYS A 272 -2.91 0.10 6.92
N VAL A 273 -3.29 -1.14 7.21
CA VAL A 273 -2.66 -1.96 8.25
C VAL A 273 -1.94 -3.15 7.63
N SER A 274 -0.79 -3.51 8.17
CA SER A 274 0.01 -4.64 7.73
C SER A 274 -0.03 -5.81 8.72
N ILE A 275 -0.48 -6.96 8.24
CA ILE A 275 -0.55 -8.23 8.99
C ILE A 275 0.68 -9.08 8.65
N GLY A 276 1.36 -9.63 9.67
CA GLY A 276 2.59 -10.42 9.50
C GLY A 276 2.38 -11.89 9.89
N SER A 277 2.88 -12.27 11.07
CA SER A 277 2.87 -13.67 11.54
C SER A 277 1.50 -14.34 11.53
N ASP A 278 0.45 -13.61 11.89
CA ASP A 278 -0.92 -14.13 11.92
C ASP A 278 -1.45 -14.49 10.53
N ALA A 279 -0.91 -13.88 9.46
CA ALA A 279 -1.26 -14.24 8.09
C ALA A 279 -0.78 -15.65 7.72
N VAL A 280 0.40 -16.06 8.21
CA VAL A 280 0.94 -17.41 7.97
C VAL A 280 0.10 -18.45 8.72
N LEU A 281 -0.26 -18.16 9.98
CA LEU A 281 -1.10 -19.05 10.77
C LEU A 281 -2.51 -19.18 10.16
N ALA A 282 -3.08 -18.08 9.68
CA ALA A 282 -4.36 -18.10 8.96
C ALA A 282 -4.27 -18.92 7.67
N ALA A 283 -3.19 -18.81 6.91
CA ALA A 283 -2.98 -19.61 5.70
C ALA A 283 -2.87 -21.11 6.00
N GLU A 284 -2.17 -21.50 7.08
CA GLU A 284 -2.13 -22.90 7.54
C GLU A 284 -3.53 -23.42 7.88
N GLU A 285 -4.36 -22.63 8.57
CA GLU A 285 -5.76 -22.98 8.86
C GLU A 285 -6.61 -23.08 7.58
N TYR A 286 -6.41 -22.18 6.63
CA TYR A 286 -7.10 -22.19 5.34
C TYR A 286 -6.85 -23.49 4.57
N TYR A 287 -5.57 -23.89 4.39
CA TYR A 287 -5.25 -25.12 3.67
C TYR A 287 -5.66 -26.38 4.45
N SER A 288 -5.41 -26.44 5.76
CA SER A 288 -5.82 -27.59 6.58
C SER A 288 -7.34 -27.75 6.66
N GLY A 289 -8.08 -26.65 6.58
CA GLY A 289 -9.54 -26.60 6.47
C GLY A 289 -10.09 -26.90 5.07
N GLY A 290 -9.24 -27.21 4.09
CA GLY A 290 -9.66 -27.49 2.71
C GLY A 290 -10.04 -26.24 1.92
N HIS A 291 -9.26 -25.17 2.05
CA HIS A 291 -9.48 -23.86 1.40
C HIS A 291 -10.71 -23.11 1.93
N LYS A 292 -11.02 -23.30 3.21
CA LYS A 292 -12.20 -22.71 3.84
C LYS A 292 -11.90 -21.33 4.40
N LEU A 293 -12.76 -20.37 4.05
CA LEU A 293 -12.83 -19.04 4.67
C LEU A 293 -13.78 -19.08 5.86
N TRP A 294 -13.29 -18.71 7.04
CA TRP A 294 -14.04 -18.78 8.29
C TRP A 294 -14.68 -17.44 8.68
N GLY A 295 -14.23 -16.34 8.08
CA GLY A 295 -14.71 -14.98 8.34
C GLY A 295 -14.26 -14.42 9.69
N ASN A 296 -13.27 -15.03 10.33
CA ASN A 296 -12.82 -14.71 11.68
C ASN A 296 -11.34 -14.31 11.77
N THR A 297 -10.58 -14.41 10.67
CA THR A 297 -9.20 -13.94 10.65
C THR A 297 -9.16 -12.41 10.62
N ALA A 298 -8.07 -11.81 11.10
CA ALA A 298 -7.88 -10.36 11.02
C ALA A 298 -8.01 -9.85 9.57
N ILE A 299 -7.50 -10.61 8.59
CA ILE A 299 -7.56 -10.26 7.18
C ILE A 299 -9.01 -10.18 6.71
N GLU A 300 -9.82 -11.23 6.97
CA GLU A 300 -11.23 -11.27 6.56
C GLU A 300 -12.08 -10.21 7.26
N GLN A 301 -11.86 -9.98 8.56
CA GLN A 301 -12.65 -9.02 9.33
C GLN A 301 -12.35 -7.57 8.92
N ILE A 302 -11.06 -7.22 8.75
CA ILE A 302 -10.65 -5.87 8.39
C ILE A 302 -11.01 -5.57 6.93
N SER A 303 -10.76 -6.51 6.01
CA SER A 303 -11.09 -6.33 4.59
C SER A 303 -12.60 -6.21 4.37
N LYS A 304 -13.42 -6.98 5.10
CA LYS A 304 -14.88 -6.86 5.04
C LYS A 304 -15.38 -5.51 5.54
N ALA A 305 -14.72 -4.91 6.53
CA ALA A 305 -15.15 -3.63 7.11
C ALA A 305 -14.64 -2.40 6.34
N TYR A 306 -13.42 -2.46 5.81
CA TYR A 306 -12.70 -1.32 5.22
C TYR A 306 -12.32 -1.49 3.74
N GLY A 307 -12.66 -2.64 3.15
CA GLY A 307 -12.27 -3.06 1.82
C GLY A 307 -10.86 -3.68 1.77
N ASN A 308 -10.60 -4.50 0.76
CA ASN A 308 -9.32 -5.19 0.59
C ASN A 308 -8.14 -4.21 0.60
N GLN A 309 -8.34 -3.02 0.02
CA GLN A 309 -7.32 -1.98 -0.08
C GLN A 309 -6.74 -1.50 1.26
N ALA A 310 -7.41 -1.78 2.39
CA ALA A 310 -6.95 -1.39 3.72
C ALA A 310 -6.00 -2.42 4.36
N VAL A 311 -5.90 -3.63 3.79
CA VAL A 311 -5.14 -4.76 4.36
C VAL A 311 -3.93 -5.08 3.50
N VAL A 312 -2.75 -4.85 4.08
CA VAL A 312 -1.46 -5.28 3.54
C VAL A 312 -1.02 -6.54 4.27
N VAL A 313 -0.41 -7.51 3.59
CA VAL A 313 0.24 -8.65 4.24
C VAL A 313 1.74 -8.57 4.05
N SER A 314 2.48 -8.48 5.15
CA SER A 314 3.95 -8.52 5.17
C SER A 314 4.41 -9.97 5.16
N VAL A 315 5.12 -10.34 4.10
CA VAL A 315 5.63 -11.69 3.88
C VAL A 315 7.15 -11.67 4.03
N ASP A 316 7.68 -12.58 4.84
CA ASP A 316 9.12 -12.71 5.12
C ASP A 316 9.64 -14.07 4.59
N PRO A 317 9.82 -14.22 3.27
CA PRO A 317 10.31 -15.42 2.64
C PRO A 317 11.83 -15.58 2.76
N LYS A 318 12.28 -16.83 2.79
CA LYS A 318 13.68 -17.24 2.73
C LYS A 318 13.88 -18.31 1.66
N ARG A 319 14.91 -18.18 0.83
CA ARG A 319 15.20 -19.11 -0.25
C ARG A 319 15.66 -20.47 0.29
N VAL A 320 15.12 -21.54 -0.26
CA VAL A 320 15.46 -22.94 0.06
C VAL A 320 15.77 -23.68 -1.23
N TYR A 321 17.02 -24.12 -1.37
CA TYR A 321 17.50 -24.86 -2.54
C TYR A 321 17.08 -26.34 -2.50
N VAL A 322 16.79 -26.89 -3.68
CA VAL A 322 16.40 -28.30 -3.85
C VAL A 322 17.04 -28.88 -5.12
N PRO A 323 17.36 -30.19 -5.13
CA PRO A 323 18.14 -30.79 -6.23
C PRO A 323 17.37 -30.91 -7.55
N LYS A 324 16.04 -30.88 -7.51
CA LYS A 324 15.15 -31.02 -8.68
C LYS A 324 13.79 -30.38 -8.39
N LEU A 325 13.03 -30.11 -9.45
CA LEU A 325 11.75 -29.40 -9.39
C LEU A 325 10.72 -30.07 -8.46
N ASP A 326 10.60 -31.39 -8.50
CA ASP A 326 9.62 -32.20 -7.75
C ASP A 326 10.14 -32.71 -6.39
N ALA A 327 11.24 -32.15 -5.88
CA ALA A 327 11.85 -32.60 -4.62
C ALA A 327 11.03 -32.24 -3.37
N THR A 328 10.03 -31.37 -3.51
CA THR A 328 9.13 -30.93 -2.45
C THR A 328 7.73 -30.72 -3.03
N ARG A 329 6.72 -30.64 -2.15
CA ARG A 329 5.34 -30.26 -2.52
C ARG A 329 5.22 -28.78 -2.87
N HIS A 330 6.18 -27.97 -2.42
CA HIS A 330 6.16 -26.53 -2.56
C HIS A 330 6.40 -26.07 -3.99
N ASN A 331 5.98 -24.84 -4.28
CA ASN A 331 6.17 -24.20 -5.57
C ASN A 331 7.65 -23.86 -5.79
N THR A 332 8.32 -24.69 -6.61
CA THR A 332 9.73 -24.51 -6.97
C THR A 332 9.88 -23.76 -8.29
N ILE A 333 10.95 -22.99 -8.40
CA ILE A 333 11.40 -22.34 -9.62
C ILE A 333 12.81 -22.81 -9.96
N ARG A 334 13.16 -22.76 -11.25
CA ARG A 334 14.56 -22.81 -11.66
C ARG A 334 15.19 -21.46 -11.39
N THR A 335 16.35 -21.46 -10.75
CA THR A 335 17.05 -20.23 -10.37
C THR A 335 18.35 -20.04 -11.13
N ARG A 336 18.69 -18.78 -11.40
CA ARG A 336 20.01 -18.37 -11.91
C ARG A 336 21.11 -18.39 -10.84
N PHE A 337 20.74 -18.46 -9.57
CA PHE A 337 21.67 -18.48 -8.44
C PHE A 337 21.82 -19.92 -7.96
N LEU A 338 22.92 -20.59 -8.30
CA LEU A 338 23.12 -21.98 -7.90
C LEU A 338 23.25 -22.11 -6.38
N GLY A 339 22.61 -23.15 -5.84
CA GLY A 339 22.73 -23.50 -4.43
C GLY A 339 24.15 -23.95 -4.04
N PRO A 340 24.44 -24.07 -2.73
CA PRO A 340 25.78 -24.42 -2.24
C PRO A 340 26.34 -25.75 -2.76
N LYS A 341 25.49 -26.66 -3.23
CA LYS A 341 25.86 -27.96 -3.80
C LYS A 341 25.58 -28.03 -5.31
N GLY A 342 25.35 -26.89 -5.96
CA GLY A 342 25.00 -26.80 -7.38
C GLY A 342 23.52 -27.05 -7.66
N GLU A 343 22.63 -26.90 -6.67
CA GLU A 343 21.18 -27.00 -6.88
C GLU A 343 20.70 -25.91 -7.85
N GLU A 344 19.98 -26.30 -8.90
CA GLU A 344 19.43 -25.37 -9.91
C GLU A 344 18.00 -24.92 -9.62
N TYR A 345 17.39 -25.42 -8.54
CA TYR A 345 16.00 -25.16 -8.19
C TYR A 345 15.89 -24.65 -6.75
N CYS A 346 14.91 -23.79 -6.49
CA CYS A 346 14.59 -23.34 -5.16
C CYS A 346 13.09 -23.05 -4.99
N TRP A 347 12.66 -22.99 -3.74
CA TRP A 347 11.38 -22.43 -3.32
C TRP A 347 11.64 -21.42 -2.20
N TYR A 348 10.60 -20.71 -1.75
CA TYR A 348 10.74 -19.70 -0.71
C TYR A 348 9.87 -20.02 0.49
N ALA A 349 10.51 -20.38 1.60
CA ALA A 349 9.84 -20.72 2.84
C ALA A 349 9.43 -19.45 3.60
N CYS A 350 8.18 -19.39 4.04
CA CYS A 350 7.69 -18.30 4.86
C CYS A 350 8.17 -18.42 6.30
N THR A 351 8.31 -17.28 6.95
CA THR A 351 8.72 -17.19 8.35
C THR A 351 7.74 -16.36 9.17
N ILE A 352 7.77 -16.56 10.48
CA ILE A 352 7.00 -15.79 11.48
C ILE A 352 7.92 -15.26 12.57
N LYS A 353 7.35 -14.46 13.49
CA LYS A 353 8.06 -13.83 14.62
C LYS A 353 9.24 -12.96 14.18
N GLY A 354 9.10 -12.28 13.04
CA GLY A 354 10.14 -11.45 12.42
C GLY A 354 11.34 -12.28 11.98
N GLY A 355 11.13 -13.25 11.08
CA GLY A 355 12.19 -14.08 10.51
C GLY A 355 12.73 -15.21 11.38
N ARG A 356 12.29 -15.32 12.64
CA ARG A 356 12.92 -16.21 13.65
C ARG A 356 12.45 -17.67 13.61
N GLU A 357 11.28 -17.92 13.04
CA GLU A 357 10.72 -19.26 12.94
C GLU A 357 10.28 -19.51 11.50
N THR A 358 10.88 -20.51 10.85
CA THR A 358 10.50 -20.96 9.51
C THR A 358 9.32 -21.92 9.60
N ARG A 359 8.35 -21.76 8.70
CA ARG A 359 7.16 -22.61 8.60
C ARG A 359 7.25 -23.49 7.36
N ASP A 360 6.55 -24.62 7.39
CA ASP A 360 6.37 -25.50 6.23
C ASP A 360 5.27 -24.92 5.32
N MET A 361 5.54 -23.75 4.76
CA MET A 361 4.60 -22.97 3.94
C MET A 361 5.45 -22.20 2.92
N ASP A 362 5.12 -22.31 1.64
CA ASP A 362 5.81 -21.51 0.63
C ASP A 362 5.11 -20.16 0.38
N VAL A 363 5.86 -19.23 -0.21
CA VAL A 363 5.40 -17.87 -0.48
C VAL A 363 4.19 -17.81 -1.42
N VAL A 364 4.06 -18.74 -2.36
CA VAL A 364 2.93 -18.81 -3.30
C VAL A 364 1.68 -19.29 -2.57
N GLU A 365 1.82 -20.34 -1.76
CA GLU A 365 0.74 -20.86 -0.92
C GLU A 365 0.19 -19.76 0.00
N LEU A 366 1.07 -19.03 0.69
CA LEU A 366 0.70 -17.92 1.56
C LEU A 366 0.01 -16.80 0.78
N ALA A 367 0.60 -16.35 -0.33
CA ALA A 367 0.09 -15.25 -1.14
C ALA A 367 -1.34 -15.51 -1.64
N GLN A 368 -1.61 -16.73 -2.12
CA GLN A 368 -2.93 -17.13 -2.59
C GLN A 368 -3.96 -17.24 -1.46
N ALA A 369 -3.56 -17.78 -0.31
CA ALA A 369 -4.46 -17.89 0.85
C ALA A 369 -4.90 -16.51 1.36
N VAL A 370 -3.95 -15.57 1.49
CA VAL A 370 -4.28 -14.24 2.02
C VAL A 370 -5.05 -13.38 1.02
N GLU A 371 -4.80 -13.53 -0.28
CA GLU A 371 -5.62 -12.94 -1.33
C GLU A 371 -7.08 -13.45 -1.23
N ALA A 372 -7.27 -14.77 -1.08
CA ALA A 372 -8.60 -15.36 -0.89
C ALA A 372 -9.32 -14.84 0.37
N MET A 373 -8.58 -14.53 1.43
CA MET A 373 -9.11 -13.93 2.67
C MET A 373 -9.44 -12.43 2.54
N GLY A 374 -9.06 -11.78 1.44
CA GLY A 374 -9.34 -10.37 1.18
C GLY A 374 -8.19 -9.41 1.50
N ALA A 375 -6.94 -9.88 1.57
CA ALA A 375 -5.80 -8.98 1.51
C ALA A 375 -5.85 -8.20 0.18
N GLY A 376 -5.51 -6.91 0.20
CA GLY A 376 -5.49 -6.06 -1.00
C GLY A 376 -4.12 -5.66 -1.47
N GLU A 377 -3.05 -6.06 -0.77
CA GLU A 377 -1.67 -5.77 -1.16
C GLU A 377 -0.69 -6.69 -0.41
N LEU A 378 0.37 -7.13 -1.08
CA LEU A 378 1.48 -7.87 -0.45
C LEU A 378 2.69 -6.97 -0.29
N LEU A 379 3.20 -6.85 0.94
CA LEU A 379 4.53 -6.34 1.22
C LEU A 379 5.52 -7.52 1.18
N LEU A 380 6.17 -7.72 0.04
CA LEU A 380 7.04 -8.86 -0.22
C LEU A 380 8.48 -8.51 0.16
N ASN A 381 8.84 -8.81 1.41
CA ASN A 381 10.23 -8.71 1.88
C ASN A 381 11.06 -9.87 1.32
N CYS A 382 12.36 -9.83 1.56
CA CYS A 382 13.25 -10.94 1.25
C CYS A 382 14.34 -11.01 2.33
N ILE A 383 14.31 -12.07 3.15
CA ILE A 383 15.24 -12.23 4.27
C ILE A 383 16.69 -12.26 3.77
N ASP A 384 16.95 -12.93 2.66
CA ASP A 384 18.31 -13.10 2.14
C ASP A 384 18.87 -11.82 1.49
N CYS A 385 18.00 -10.88 1.07
CA CYS A 385 18.39 -9.59 0.51
C CYS A 385 18.42 -8.45 1.54
N ASP A 386 17.82 -8.66 2.72
CA ASP A 386 17.65 -7.59 3.70
C ASP A 386 18.98 -7.03 4.21
N GLY A 387 19.09 -5.70 4.28
CA GLY A 387 20.33 -4.99 4.67
C GLY A 387 21.53 -5.12 3.72
N THR A 388 21.46 -5.96 2.68
CA THR A 388 22.61 -6.22 1.77
C THR A 388 22.94 -5.03 0.86
N ASN A 389 21.95 -4.17 0.58
CA ASN A 389 22.04 -3.07 -0.39
C ASN A 389 22.49 -3.57 -1.80
N SER A 390 22.08 -4.78 -2.20
CA SER A 390 22.52 -5.46 -3.44
C SER A 390 21.44 -5.61 -4.52
N GLY A 391 20.23 -5.11 -4.28
CA GLY A 391 19.10 -5.24 -5.19
C GLY A 391 17.98 -6.07 -4.59
N PHE A 392 16.83 -6.07 -5.25
CA PHE A 392 15.67 -6.89 -4.86
C PHE A 392 15.82 -8.32 -5.40
N ASP A 393 15.15 -9.30 -4.79
CA ASP A 393 15.05 -10.64 -5.39
C ASP A 393 14.00 -10.66 -6.51
N LEU A 394 14.46 -10.50 -7.75
CA LEU A 394 13.60 -10.45 -8.93
C LEU A 394 12.86 -11.78 -9.19
N GLU A 395 13.49 -12.92 -8.88
CA GLU A 395 12.88 -14.24 -9.10
C GLU A 395 11.70 -14.47 -8.14
N LEU A 396 11.88 -14.05 -6.88
CA LEU A 396 10.83 -14.06 -5.85
C LEU A 396 9.64 -13.19 -6.29
N ILE A 397 9.91 -11.96 -6.72
CA ILE A 397 8.87 -11.02 -7.16
C ILE A 397 8.10 -11.59 -8.35
N SER A 398 8.79 -12.10 -9.37
CA SER A 398 8.14 -12.73 -10.53
C SER A 398 7.31 -13.95 -10.15
N GLN A 399 7.80 -14.78 -9.22
CA GLN A 399 7.06 -15.95 -8.75
C GLN A 399 5.76 -15.55 -8.05
N VAL A 400 5.78 -14.56 -7.16
CA VAL A 400 4.59 -14.11 -6.44
C VAL A 400 3.64 -13.36 -7.38
N LYS A 401 4.13 -12.49 -8.27
CA LYS A 401 3.31 -11.79 -9.27
C LYS A 401 2.57 -12.74 -10.21
N ALA A 402 3.13 -13.91 -10.51
CA ALA A 402 2.46 -14.93 -11.31
C ALA A 402 1.36 -15.68 -10.53
N ALA A 403 1.40 -15.64 -9.20
CA ALA A 403 0.51 -16.41 -8.33
C ALA A 403 -0.75 -15.66 -7.87
N VAL A 404 -0.71 -14.32 -7.82
CA VAL A 404 -1.80 -13.48 -7.28
C VAL A 404 -2.21 -12.35 -8.21
N ARG A 405 -3.41 -11.80 -7.98
CA ARG A 405 -4.03 -10.68 -8.68
C ARG A 405 -4.12 -9.41 -7.85
N ILE A 406 -3.62 -9.41 -6.62
CA ILE A 406 -3.43 -8.21 -5.80
C ILE A 406 -2.07 -7.54 -6.05
N PRO A 407 -1.94 -6.22 -5.78
CA PRO A 407 -0.66 -5.51 -5.83
C PRO A 407 0.43 -6.16 -4.98
N VAL A 408 1.67 -6.17 -5.49
CA VAL A 408 2.87 -6.63 -4.79
C VAL A 408 3.89 -5.50 -4.71
N ILE A 409 4.34 -5.21 -3.50
CA ILE A 409 5.41 -4.27 -3.18
C ILE A 409 6.72 -5.06 -3.08
N ALA A 410 7.69 -4.73 -3.91
CA ALA A 410 9.06 -5.22 -3.77
C ALA A 410 9.76 -4.56 -2.58
N SER A 411 10.25 -5.35 -1.63
CA SER A 411 10.93 -4.89 -0.42
C SER A 411 12.20 -5.70 -0.15
N SER A 412 13.07 -5.18 0.72
CA SER A 412 14.39 -5.69 1.10
C SER A 412 15.45 -5.70 -0.03
N GLY A 413 16.60 -5.08 0.24
CA GLY A 413 17.80 -5.12 -0.62
C GLY A 413 18.07 -3.86 -1.47
N ALA A 414 17.11 -2.93 -1.55
CA ALA A 414 17.35 -1.62 -2.18
C ALA A 414 18.50 -0.85 -1.49
N GLY A 415 19.48 -0.42 -2.28
CA GLY A 415 20.68 0.27 -1.80
C GLY A 415 21.02 1.54 -2.58
N ASN A 416 20.53 1.64 -3.82
CA ASN A 416 20.73 2.79 -4.68
C ASN A 416 19.55 2.90 -5.67
N PRO A 417 19.38 4.05 -6.34
CA PRO A 417 18.30 4.27 -7.31
C PRO A 417 18.23 3.27 -8.47
N ALA A 418 19.36 2.69 -8.92
CA ALA A 418 19.35 1.75 -10.04
C ALA A 418 18.62 0.43 -9.69
N HIS A 419 18.53 0.05 -8.41
CA HIS A 419 17.75 -1.12 -7.99
C HIS A 419 16.24 -0.89 -8.19
N PHE A 420 15.76 0.35 -8.04
CA PHE A 420 14.38 0.70 -8.34
C PHE A 420 14.11 0.65 -9.85
N GLU A 421 15.04 1.18 -10.66
CA GLU A 421 14.93 1.07 -12.11
C GLU A 421 14.89 -0.39 -12.56
N GLU A 422 15.81 -1.22 -12.05
CA GLU A 422 15.89 -2.64 -12.36
C GLU A 422 14.60 -3.37 -12.01
N VAL A 423 14.09 -3.23 -10.78
CA VAL A 423 12.90 -3.97 -10.37
C VAL A 423 11.66 -3.58 -11.16
N PHE A 424 11.49 -2.29 -11.49
CA PHE A 424 10.35 -1.84 -12.31
C PHE A 424 10.50 -2.17 -13.80
N ARG A 425 11.71 -2.45 -14.29
CA ARG A 425 11.97 -2.81 -15.69
C ARG A 425 11.90 -4.32 -15.90
N GLU A 426 12.50 -5.09 -15.00
CA GLU A 426 12.68 -6.54 -15.13
C GLU A 426 11.52 -7.34 -14.52
N THR A 427 10.65 -6.70 -13.74
CA THR A 427 9.49 -7.36 -13.11
C THR A 427 8.22 -6.54 -13.30
N THR A 428 7.08 -7.17 -13.01
CA THR A 428 5.76 -6.51 -13.00
C THR A 428 5.36 -6.10 -11.57
N THR A 429 6.32 -5.76 -10.70
CA THR A 429 6.02 -5.25 -9.36
C THR A 429 5.17 -3.97 -9.43
N ASP A 430 4.26 -3.78 -8.49
CA ASP A 430 3.34 -2.64 -8.47
C ASP A 430 3.91 -1.45 -7.71
N ALA A 431 4.83 -1.72 -6.79
CA ALA A 431 5.59 -0.72 -6.03
C ALA A 431 6.95 -1.26 -5.60
N ALA A 432 7.81 -0.36 -5.12
CA ALA A 432 9.07 -0.70 -4.51
C ALA A 432 9.29 0.12 -3.24
N LEU A 433 9.81 -0.52 -2.20
CA LEU A 433 10.01 0.07 -0.87
C LEU A 433 11.50 0.20 -0.57
N GLY A 434 11.88 1.37 -0.05
CA GLY A 434 13.20 1.62 0.50
C GLY A 434 13.12 2.04 1.98
N ALA A 435 14.09 1.58 2.78
CA ALA A 435 14.23 1.93 4.19
C ALA A 435 15.61 2.54 4.47
N GLY A 436 16.63 1.69 4.62
CA GLY A 436 17.98 2.07 5.06
C GLY A 436 18.64 3.19 4.24
N MET A 437 18.57 3.14 2.91
CA MET A 437 19.19 4.15 2.04
C MET A 437 18.59 5.55 2.20
N PHE A 438 17.28 5.63 2.52
CA PHE A 438 16.59 6.89 2.78
C PHE A 438 16.88 7.38 4.21
N HIS A 439 16.89 6.48 5.20
CA HIS A 439 17.24 6.81 6.59
C HIS A 439 18.63 7.42 6.71
N ARG A 440 19.61 6.83 6.02
CA ARG A 440 21.02 7.26 6.04
C ARG A 440 21.26 8.52 5.23
N GLY A 441 20.27 8.99 4.47
CA GLY A 441 20.40 10.15 3.60
C GLY A 441 21.38 9.93 2.45
N GLU A 442 21.66 8.68 2.09
CA GLU A 442 22.51 8.32 0.94
C GLU A 442 21.81 8.73 -0.35
N TYR A 443 20.50 8.54 -0.39
CA TYR A 443 19.63 8.96 -1.48
C TYR A 443 18.29 9.48 -0.93
N THR A 444 17.62 10.31 -1.72
CA THR A 444 16.24 10.74 -1.47
C THR A 444 15.25 9.90 -2.28
N VAL A 445 13.97 9.95 -1.92
CA VAL A 445 12.92 9.26 -2.69
C VAL A 445 12.83 9.83 -4.12
N GLN A 446 12.90 11.15 -4.27
CA GLN A 446 12.91 11.79 -5.58
C GLN A 446 14.04 11.29 -6.50
N GLN A 447 15.23 11.03 -5.96
CA GLN A 447 16.34 10.47 -6.75
C GLN A 447 16.02 9.06 -7.27
N SER A 448 15.27 8.27 -6.49
CA SER A 448 14.84 6.91 -6.89
C SER A 448 13.70 6.93 -7.91
N LYS A 449 12.95 8.04 -8.02
CA LYS A 449 11.90 8.24 -9.03
C LYS A 449 12.39 8.73 -10.39
N THR A 450 13.53 9.42 -10.43
CA THR A 450 13.98 10.19 -11.61
C THR A 450 14.67 9.31 -12.66
N ILE A 451 14.68 7.98 -12.49
CA ILE A 451 15.40 7.07 -13.37
C ILE A 451 14.42 6.39 -14.36
N SER A 452 14.42 6.98 -15.56
CA SER A 452 13.82 6.57 -16.83
C SER A 452 12.28 6.52 -16.92
N PRO A 453 11.66 7.22 -17.91
CA PRO A 453 10.22 7.12 -18.16
C PRO A 453 9.83 5.69 -18.57
N ARG A 454 8.58 5.31 -18.24
CA ARG A 454 7.95 4.07 -18.69
C ARG A 454 8.03 4.02 -20.22
N GLN A 455 8.66 2.99 -20.79
CA GLN A 455 8.33 2.59 -22.15
C GLN A 455 7.02 1.81 -22.01
N ASP A 456 5.92 2.49 -22.30
CA ASP A 456 4.57 1.89 -22.35
C ASP A 456 4.46 0.85 -23.46
#